data_AF-A0A843BJV1-F1
#
_entry.id   AF-A0A843BJV1-F1
#
_cell.length_a   1.000
_cell.length_b   1.000
_cell.length_c   1.000
_cell.angle_alpha   90.00
_cell.angle_beta   90.00
_cell.angle_gamma   90.00
#
_symmetry.space_group_name_H-M   'P 1'
#
loop_
_entity.id
_entity.type
_entity.pdbx_description
1 polymer ?
#
loop_
_entity_poly.entity_id
_entity_poly.type
_entity_poly.pdbx_seq_one_letter_code
_entity_poly.pdbx_strand_id
1 'polypeptide(L)'
;MFHNATAFNQPLDTWDVSSVANMAGMFADATAFNRSLDGWDVSAVTDMVWMFGSASSFDQNLGGWYVAIGSMSINRTDVPGVVGTISAQNSFLDGQNPTYRIEPGGDSDRFVITDGSRLSMISAAADQALYTVTITASGDSIFGNDNSRRTVEVTLVDDVHDTPPAAGRASPVISESSPVPDGFVALDGANGVEVFGSGDRTYAIVTSHNDNGVQIMDVTDPANPSPVQQEVTDGLLWSYVLLLPYHMDVFGGGDRTYAVITTIIGGTHIIIDITDPANSTLVWPVDSASYEPGQGFITLFADVFESGDRTYALTASLLTGTRIVDIADPSNPALV
;
A
#
# COMPACT_ATOMS: atom_id res chain seq x y z
N MET A 1 20.79 12.45 -26.96
CA MET A 1 21.52 13.74 -26.89
C MET A 1 23.00 13.55 -27.16
N PHE A 2 23.68 12.60 -26.51
CA PHE A 2 25.10 12.26 -26.67
C PHE A 2 25.32 10.99 -27.50
N HIS A 3 24.35 10.65 -28.36
CA HIS A 3 24.45 9.51 -29.28
C HIS A 3 25.68 9.67 -30.18
N ASN A 4 26.54 8.65 -30.26
CA ASN A 4 27.80 8.64 -31.00
C ASN A 4 28.85 9.68 -30.55
N ALA A 5 28.69 10.27 -29.36
CA ALA A 5 29.69 11.16 -28.77
C ALA A 5 30.83 10.35 -28.13
N THR A 6 31.61 9.63 -28.95
CA THR A 6 32.61 8.64 -28.51
C THR A 6 33.68 9.17 -27.55
N ALA A 7 33.96 10.48 -27.57
CA ALA A 7 34.94 11.13 -26.68
C ALA A 7 34.30 11.82 -25.45
N PHE A 8 32.97 11.81 -25.31
CA PHE A 8 32.28 12.50 -24.24
C PHE A 8 32.44 11.77 -22.90
N ASN A 9 32.99 12.46 -21.89
CA ASN A 9 33.14 11.94 -20.53
C ASN A 9 33.17 13.08 -19.49
N GLN A 10 32.31 14.08 -19.70
CA GLN A 10 32.22 15.26 -18.84
C GLN A 10 31.19 15.03 -17.73
N PRO A 11 31.36 15.66 -16.55
CA PRO A 11 30.41 15.57 -15.44
C PRO A 11 29.00 16.06 -15.84
N LEU A 12 27.97 15.39 -15.31
CA LEU A 12 26.55 15.66 -15.56
C LEU A 12 25.70 15.68 -14.27
N ASP A 13 26.36 15.70 -13.12
CA ASP A 13 25.77 15.63 -11.78
C ASP A 13 24.87 16.83 -11.43
N THR A 14 25.01 17.95 -12.15
CA THR A 14 24.21 19.17 -11.97
C THR A 14 23.00 19.27 -12.88
N TRP A 15 22.77 18.28 -13.73
CA TRP A 15 21.67 18.30 -14.69
C TRP A 15 20.36 17.90 -14.01
N ASP A 16 19.36 18.78 -14.12
CA ASP A 16 17.99 18.45 -13.78
C ASP A 16 17.32 17.78 -14.97
N VAL A 17 16.98 16.51 -14.80
CA VAL A 17 16.28 15.68 -15.80
C VAL A 17 14.90 15.23 -15.34
N SER A 18 14.41 15.76 -14.22
CA SER A 18 13.15 15.36 -13.56
C SER A 18 11.90 15.50 -14.45
N SER A 19 11.96 16.34 -15.49
CA SER A 19 10.86 16.56 -16.43
C SER A 19 11.05 15.87 -17.79
N VAL A 20 12.12 15.09 -17.97
CA VAL A 20 12.43 14.46 -19.26
C VAL A 20 11.63 13.17 -19.40
N ALA A 21 10.78 13.08 -20.44
CA ALA A 21 9.95 11.89 -20.67
C ALA A 21 10.62 10.80 -21.52
N ASN A 22 11.58 11.16 -22.39
CA ASN A 22 12.24 10.23 -23.30
C ASN A 22 13.77 10.41 -23.22
N MET A 23 14.46 9.33 -22.84
CA MET A 23 15.93 9.23 -22.78
C MET A 23 16.48 8.14 -23.71
N ALA A 24 15.68 7.68 -24.67
CA ALA A 24 16.09 6.63 -25.59
C ALA A 24 17.38 7.01 -26.34
N GLY A 25 18.35 6.09 -26.36
CA GLY A 25 19.63 6.27 -27.03
C GLY A 25 20.45 7.47 -26.53
N MET A 26 20.19 8.01 -25.33
CA MET A 26 20.82 9.27 -24.91
C MET A 26 22.35 9.22 -24.92
N PHE A 27 22.94 8.09 -24.53
CA PHE A 27 24.39 7.81 -24.50
C PHE A 27 24.78 6.63 -25.40
N ALA A 28 23.93 6.21 -26.34
CA ALA A 28 24.29 5.12 -27.24
C ALA A 28 25.58 5.47 -28.03
N ASP A 29 26.49 4.51 -28.17
CA ASP A 29 27.82 4.66 -28.76
C ASP A 29 28.74 5.72 -28.10
N ALA A 30 28.41 6.23 -26.91
CA ALA A 30 29.27 7.13 -26.13
C ALA A 30 30.38 6.33 -25.42
N THR A 31 31.28 5.74 -26.18
CA THR A 31 32.21 4.69 -25.71
C THR A 31 33.14 5.11 -24.58
N ALA A 32 33.48 6.40 -24.42
CA ALA A 32 34.31 6.90 -23.32
C ALA A 32 33.53 7.34 -22.07
N PHE A 33 32.19 7.36 -22.11
CA PHE A 33 31.38 7.90 -21.02
C PHE A 33 31.37 6.94 -19.81
N ASN A 34 31.80 7.44 -18.66
CA ASN A 34 31.79 6.69 -17.39
C ASN A 34 31.64 7.63 -16.19
N ARG A 35 30.65 8.53 -16.24
CA ARG A 35 30.34 9.44 -15.13
C ARG A 35 29.09 9.00 -14.41
N SER A 36 29.11 9.13 -13.07
CA SER A 36 27.96 8.79 -12.23
C SER A 36 26.73 9.60 -12.62
N LEU A 37 25.59 8.92 -12.62
CA LEU A 37 24.26 9.47 -12.88
C LEU A 37 23.28 9.17 -11.74
N ASP A 38 23.78 8.66 -10.60
CA ASP A 38 22.97 8.18 -9.47
C ASP A 38 22.06 9.27 -8.87
N GLY A 39 22.43 10.55 -9.02
CA GLY A 39 21.64 11.70 -8.56
C GLY A 39 20.54 12.16 -9.52
N TRP A 40 20.39 11.55 -10.70
CA TRP A 40 19.31 11.90 -11.63
C TRP A 40 17.97 11.34 -11.13
N ASP A 41 16.97 12.21 -11.07
CA ASP A 41 15.57 11.82 -10.93
C ASP A 41 15.02 11.42 -12.30
N VAL A 42 14.76 10.12 -12.46
CA VAL A 42 14.26 9.54 -13.71
C VAL A 42 12.80 9.09 -13.60
N SER A 43 12.08 9.60 -12.59
CA SER A 43 10.69 9.20 -12.32
C SER A 43 9.71 9.56 -13.44
N ALA A 44 9.94 10.67 -14.14
CA ALA A 44 9.10 11.09 -15.28
C ALA A 44 9.43 10.37 -16.60
N VAL A 45 10.50 9.60 -16.66
CA VAL A 45 10.97 8.98 -17.89
C VAL A 45 10.13 7.76 -18.23
N THR A 46 9.59 7.73 -19.44
CA THR A 46 8.74 6.64 -19.95
C THR A 46 9.45 5.73 -20.95
N ASP A 47 10.61 6.16 -21.48
CA ASP A 47 11.36 5.42 -22.49
C ASP A 47 12.87 5.65 -22.31
N MET A 48 13.60 4.55 -22.09
CA MET A 48 15.07 4.53 -22.00
C MET A 48 15.69 3.47 -22.92
N VAL A 49 14.96 3.06 -23.97
CA VAL A 49 15.45 2.04 -24.91
C VAL A 49 16.82 2.44 -25.49
N TRP A 50 17.79 1.52 -25.47
CA TRP A 50 19.17 1.75 -25.93
C TRP A 50 19.91 2.92 -25.24
N MET A 51 19.47 3.41 -24.07
CA MET A 51 20.09 4.59 -23.42
C MET A 51 21.63 4.50 -23.33
N PHE A 52 22.18 3.32 -23.00
CA PHE A 52 23.62 3.03 -22.98
C PHE A 52 24.06 1.98 -24.01
N GLY A 53 23.31 1.81 -25.10
CA GLY A 53 23.66 0.86 -26.17
C GLY A 53 25.09 1.07 -26.67
N SER A 54 25.96 0.05 -26.60
CA SER A 54 27.37 0.15 -26.99
C SER A 54 28.22 1.20 -26.22
N ALA A 55 27.75 1.72 -25.08
CA ALA A 55 28.53 2.59 -24.20
C ALA A 55 29.53 1.77 -23.36
N SER A 56 30.54 1.21 -24.03
CA SER A 56 31.39 0.13 -23.48
C SER A 56 32.20 0.45 -22.21
N SER A 57 32.42 1.73 -21.89
CA SER A 57 33.13 2.12 -20.66
C SER A 57 32.20 2.46 -19.49
N PHE A 58 30.89 2.46 -19.68
CA PHE A 58 29.95 2.80 -18.62
C PHE A 58 29.85 1.67 -17.60
N ASP A 59 30.27 1.94 -16.37
CA ASP A 59 30.29 1.00 -15.24
C ASP A 59 29.98 1.76 -13.94
N GLN A 60 28.88 2.52 -13.93
CA GLN A 60 28.47 3.35 -12.79
C GLN A 60 27.25 2.74 -12.11
N ASN A 61 27.25 2.73 -10.78
CA ASN A 61 26.12 2.26 -9.99
C ASN A 61 24.87 3.11 -10.27
N LEU A 62 23.77 2.46 -10.65
CA LEU A 62 22.45 3.06 -10.89
C LEU A 62 21.43 2.62 -9.82
N GLY A 63 21.91 2.27 -8.62
CA GLY A 63 21.11 1.89 -7.45
C GLY A 63 19.95 2.83 -7.17
N GLY A 64 20.18 4.15 -7.25
CA GLY A 64 19.14 5.16 -7.06
C GLY A 64 17.94 5.00 -7.99
N TRP A 65 18.15 4.52 -9.22
CA TRP A 65 17.10 4.42 -10.25
C TRP A 65 16.24 3.16 -10.09
N TYR A 66 16.83 2.06 -9.63
CA TYR A 66 16.14 0.79 -9.43
C TYR A 66 15.58 0.59 -8.02
N VAL A 67 16.09 1.32 -7.03
CA VAL A 67 15.65 1.19 -5.63
C VAL A 67 15.00 2.49 -5.19
N ALA A 68 13.74 2.70 -5.55
CA ALA A 68 12.83 3.66 -4.95
C ALA A 68 12.11 2.99 -3.77
N ILE A 69 12.05 3.69 -2.63
CA ILE A 69 11.34 3.23 -1.43
C ILE A 69 10.20 4.22 -1.15
N GLY A 70 9.03 3.71 -0.78
CA GLY A 70 7.95 4.52 -0.21
C GLY A 70 8.32 5.18 1.13
N SER A 71 7.33 5.64 1.89
CA SER A 71 7.53 6.26 3.21
C SER A 71 8.53 5.48 4.09
N MET A 72 9.60 6.11 4.57
CA MET A 72 10.67 5.43 5.33
C MET A 72 10.59 5.73 6.83
N SER A 73 9.46 5.39 7.44
CA SER A 73 9.28 5.50 8.88
C SER A 73 8.30 4.45 9.38
N ILE A 74 8.57 3.87 10.54
CA ILE A 74 7.66 2.95 11.21
C ILE A 74 7.58 3.32 12.69
N ASN A 75 6.38 3.25 13.28
CA ASN A 75 6.28 3.45 14.72
C ASN A 75 7.01 2.32 15.42
N ARG A 76 7.75 2.63 16.47
CA ARG A 76 8.49 1.62 17.24
C ARG A 76 7.57 0.54 17.81
N THR A 77 6.32 0.89 18.11
CA THR A 77 5.25 -0.03 18.56
C THR A 77 4.78 -0.98 17.47
N ASP A 78 4.98 -0.63 16.20
CA ASP A 78 4.50 -1.40 15.03
C ASP A 78 5.56 -2.40 14.53
N VAL A 79 6.63 -2.63 15.28
CA VAL A 79 7.67 -3.62 14.96
C VAL A 79 7.30 -4.99 15.56
N PRO A 80 7.26 -6.09 14.78
CA PRO A 80 7.58 -6.20 13.35
C PRO A 80 6.52 -5.59 12.44
N GLY A 81 6.95 -4.90 11.39
CA GLY A 81 6.02 -4.27 10.44
C GLY A 81 6.69 -3.79 9.17
N VAL A 82 5.85 -3.44 8.19
CA VAL A 82 6.32 -3.05 6.86
C VAL A 82 6.70 -1.59 6.84
N VAL A 83 7.90 -1.34 6.34
CA VAL A 83 8.46 -0.01 6.25
C VAL A 83 8.10 0.61 4.91
N GLY A 84 8.16 -0.14 3.81
CA GLY A 84 7.75 0.40 2.51
C GLY A 84 7.85 -0.61 1.37
N THR A 85 7.38 -0.19 0.19
CA THR A 85 7.56 -0.93 -1.06
C THR A 85 8.85 -0.50 -1.73
N ILE A 86 9.58 -1.47 -2.29
CA ILE A 86 10.77 -1.32 -3.12
C ILE A 86 10.33 -1.46 -4.58
N SER A 87 10.54 -0.42 -5.37
CA SER A 87 10.27 -0.40 -6.81
C SER A 87 11.38 0.33 -7.56
N ALA A 88 11.36 0.35 -8.88
CA ALA A 88 12.16 1.31 -9.62
C ALA A 88 11.50 2.71 -9.58
N GLN A 89 12.24 3.73 -10.02
CA GLN A 89 11.70 5.10 -10.10
C GLN A 89 10.64 5.28 -11.19
N ASN A 90 10.61 4.42 -12.22
CA ASN A 90 9.65 4.50 -13.32
C ASN A 90 9.27 3.12 -13.88
N SER A 91 8.14 3.09 -14.60
CA SER A 91 7.54 1.88 -15.14
C SER A 91 8.38 1.16 -16.20
N PHE A 92 9.26 1.87 -16.92
CA PHE A 92 10.15 1.24 -17.89
C PHE A 92 11.20 0.35 -17.19
N LEU A 93 11.73 0.84 -16.06
CA LEU A 93 12.67 0.10 -15.22
C LEU A 93 11.98 -1.02 -14.45
N ASP A 94 10.76 -0.82 -13.96
CA ASP A 94 9.96 -1.89 -13.35
C ASP A 94 9.69 -3.03 -14.34
N GLY A 95 9.43 -2.69 -15.61
CA GLY A 95 9.24 -3.66 -16.69
C GLY A 95 10.47 -4.53 -16.99
N GLN A 96 11.64 -4.21 -16.42
CA GLN A 96 12.84 -5.07 -16.50
C GLN A 96 12.84 -6.17 -15.43
N ASN A 97 11.79 -6.27 -14.61
CA ASN A 97 11.63 -7.25 -13.54
C ASN A 97 12.86 -7.34 -12.60
N PRO A 98 13.25 -6.23 -11.95
CA PRO A 98 14.33 -6.25 -10.97
C PRO A 98 13.99 -7.17 -9.79
N THR A 99 15.00 -7.88 -9.31
CA THR A 99 14.98 -8.68 -8.09
C THR A 99 15.72 -7.92 -7.00
N TYR A 100 15.12 -7.80 -5.82
CA TYR A 100 15.71 -7.07 -4.70
C TYR A 100 16.31 -8.00 -3.65
N ARG A 101 17.45 -7.61 -3.09
CA ARG A 101 18.15 -8.32 -2.02
C ARG A 101 18.69 -7.33 -0.99
N ILE A 102 18.65 -7.71 0.28
CA ILE A 102 19.37 -7.01 1.35
C ILE A 102 20.82 -7.52 1.40
N GLU A 103 21.77 -6.61 1.33
CA GLU A 103 23.19 -6.94 1.51
C GLU A 103 23.50 -7.17 2.99
N PRO A 104 24.29 -8.20 3.33
CA PRO A 104 24.63 -8.50 4.72
C PRO A 104 25.51 -7.39 5.35
N GLY A 105 25.32 -7.14 6.65
CA GLY A 105 26.11 -6.21 7.46
C GLY A 105 25.35 -5.00 7.99
N GLY A 106 25.86 -4.37 9.05
CA GLY A 106 25.20 -3.24 9.70
C GLY A 106 23.86 -3.64 10.32
N ASP A 107 22.80 -2.88 10.02
CA ASP A 107 21.45 -3.14 10.52
C ASP A 107 20.65 -4.17 9.70
N SER A 108 21.23 -4.70 8.62
CA SER A 108 20.54 -5.56 7.65
C SER A 108 19.87 -6.80 8.27
N ASP A 109 20.42 -7.35 9.37
CA ASP A 109 19.85 -8.52 10.06
C ASP A 109 18.46 -8.25 10.69
N ARG A 110 18.03 -6.99 10.70
CA ARG A 110 16.76 -6.53 11.24
C ARG A 110 15.70 -6.31 10.17
N PHE A 111 16.02 -6.58 8.91
CA PHE A 111 15.13 -6.38 7.78
C PHE A 111 15.01 -7.63 6.94
N VAL A 112 13.86 -7.78 6.29
CA VAL A 112 13.60 -8.82 5.30
C VAL A 112 12.86 -8.20 4.12
N ILE A 113 13.03 -8.80 2.94
CA ILE A 113 12.17 -8.50 1.79
C ILE A 113 11.08 -9.55 1.73
N THR A 114 9.82 -9.13 1.85
CA THR A 114 8.62 -9.96 1.69
C THR A 114 7.99 -9.71 0.33
N ASP A 115 7.30 -10.72 -0.22
CA ASP A 115 6.57 -10.63 -1.49
C ASP A 115 7.40 -10.08 -2.67
N GLY A 116 8.71 -10.32 -2.64
CA GLY A 116 9.68 -9.92 -3.67
C GLY A 116 9.99 -8.41 -3.76
N SER A 117 9.21 -7.56 -3.10
CA SER A 117 9.29 -6.09 -3.26
C SER A 117 8.92 -5.29 -2.01
N ARG A 118 8.59 -5.90 -0.87
CA ARG A 118 8.25 -5.15 0.35
C ARG A 118 9.36 -5.23 1.37
N LEU A 119 9.83 -4.09 1.87
CA LEU A 119 10.82 -4.02 2.94
C LEU A 119 10.12 -4.05 4.29
N SER A 120 10.38 -5.10 5.07
CA SER A 120 9.80 -5.31 6.39
C SER A 120 10.87 -5.31 7.47
N MET A 121 10.63 -4.57 8.55
CA MET A 121 11.48 -4.63 9.74
C MET A 121 11.00 -5.77 10.64
N ILE A 122 11.92 -6.63 11.05
CA ILE A 122 11.64 -7.81 11.89
C ILE A 122 12.04 -7.62 13.36
N SER A 123 12.91 -6.65 13.66
CA SER A 123 13.26 -6.31 15.05
C SER A 123 13.85 -4.91 15.18
N ALA A 124 13.66 -4.28 16.33
CA ALA A 124 14.24 -2.99 16.69
C ALA A 124 15.06 -3.11 17.98
N ALA A 125 16.10 -2.30 18.12
CA ALA A 125 16.82 -2.09 19.37
C ALA A 125 16.19 -0.92 20.10
N ALA A 126 16.09 -1.06 21.41
CA ALA A 126 15.42 -0.10 22.27
C ALA A 126 16.06 1.30 22.23
N ASP A 127 17.36 1.39 21.93
CA ASP A 127 18.16 2.62 21.96
C ASP A 127 18.49 3.19 20.57
N GLN A 128 18.02 2.56 19.50
CA GLN A 128 18.33 2.96 18.12
C GLN A 128 17.08 3.49 17.42
N ALA A 129 17.17 4.71 16.92
CA ALA A 129 16.08 5.40 16.21
C ALA A 129 16.30 5.48 14.68
N LEU A 130 17.49 5.14 14.20
CA LEU A 130 17.83 5.17 12.78
C LEU A 130 18.54 3.87 12.39
N TYR A 131 18.11 3.29 11.28
CA TYR A 131 18.64 2.04 10.75
C TYR A 131 19.11 2.26 9.33
N THR A 132 20.28 1.73 9.01
CA THR A 132 20.84 1.81 7.66
C THR A 132 20.84 0.41 7.03
N VAL A 133 20.07 0.24 5.96
CA VAL A 133 20.01 -1.02 5.20
C VAL A 133 20.50 -0.79 3.78
N THR A 134 21.32 -1.71 3.29
CA THR A 134 21.80 -1.66 1.90
C THR A 134 21.02 -2.68 1.07
N ILE A 135 20.39 -2.19 0.01
CA ILE A 135 19.56 -2.97 -0.91
C ILE A 135 20.25 -3.02 -2.27
N THR A 136 20.34 -4.22 -2.84
CA THR A 136 20.77 -4.44 -4.21
C THR A 136 19.58 -4.84 -5.07
N ALA A 137 19.41 -4.18 -6.20
CA ALA A 137 18.59 -4.66 -7.30
C ALA A 137 19.48 -5.42 -8.31
N SER A 138 19.08 -6.63 -8.65
CA SER A 138 19.70 -7.47 -9.69
C SER A 138 18.65 -7.91 -10.71
N GLY A 139 19.04 -8.09 -11.96
CA GLY A 139 18.14 -8.47 -13.05
C GLY A 139 18.86 -8.42 -14.38
N ASP A 140 18.15 -8.70 -15.48
CA ASP A 140 18.68 -8.50 -16.84
C ASP A 140 18.81 -6.99 -17.10
N SER A 141 19.84 -6.38 -16.49
CA SER A 141 20.14 -4.97 -16.63
C SER A 141 20.47 -4.72 -18.09
N ILE A 142 19.55 -4.03 -18.77
CA ILE A 142 19.77 -3.41 -20.08
C ILE A 142 20.96 -2.43 -20.09
N PHE A 143 21.52 -2.09 -18.93
CA PHE A 143 22.59 -1.10 -18.73
C PHE A 143 23.92 -1.68 -18.24
N GLY A 144 24.05 -3.01 -18.13
CA GLY A 144 25.36 -3.67 -18.14
C GLY A 144 26.10 -3.82 -16.80
N ASN A 145 25.46 -3.53 -15.67
CA ASN A 145 26.00 -3.86 -14.35
C ASN A 145 24.99 -4.64 -13.51
N ASP A 146 25.36 -5.88 -13.19
CA ASP A 146 24.49 -6.91 -12.61
C ASP A 146 24.01 -6.62 -11.17
N ASN A 147 24.41 -5.48 -10.57
CA ASN A 147 24.08 -5.12 -9.19
C ASN A 147 23.99 -3.61 -8.99
N SER A 148 22.76 -3.09 -8.99
CA SER A 148 22.47 -1.69 -8.64
C SER A 148 22.23 -1.58 -7.13
N ARG A 149 23.16 -0.95 -6.39
CA ARG A 149 23.18 -0.91 -4.92
C ARG A 149 22.75 0.45 -4.39
N ARG A 150 21.85 0.48 -3.41
CA ARG A 150 21.44 1.70 -2.70
C ARG A 150 21.45 1.48 -1.18
N THR A 151 22.02 2.43 -0.46
CA THR A 151 21.87 2.52 0.99
C THR A 151 20.64 3.36 1.31
N VAL A 152 19.78 2.85 2.17
CA VAL A 152 18.53 3.51 2.56
C VAL A 152 18.45 3.59 4.09
N GLU A 153 17.88 4.68 4.59
CA GLU A 153 17.77 4.97 6.00
C GLU A 153 16.31 4.82 6.46
N VAL A 154 16.08 3.98 7.46
CA VAL A 154 14.76 3.76 8.07
C VAL A 154 14.74 4.41 9.45
N THR A 155 13.82 5.33 9.67
CA THR A 155 13.66 6.02 10.95
C THR A 155 12.56 5.37 11.78
N LEU A 156 12.83 5.05 13.04
CA LEU A 156 11.79 4.75 14.01
C LEU A 156 11.24 6.04 14.56
N VAL A 157 9.93 6.18 14.49
CA VAL A 157 9.21 7.24 15.16
C VAL A 157 8.59 6.71 16.44
N ASP A 158 8.72 7.47 17.52
CA ASP A 158 7.93 7.23 18.72
C ASP A 158 6.59 7.91 18.51
N ASP A 159 5.51 7.19 18.77
CA ASP A 159 4.19 7.78 18.78
C ASP A 159 4.12 8.77 19.95
N VAL A 160 4.29 10.07 19.68
CA VAL A 160 4.12 11.12 20.66
C VAL A 160 2.61 11.39 20.77
N HIS A 161 1.90 10.45 21.39
CA HIS A 161 0.61 10.77 21.99
C HIS A 161 0.84 11.56 23.28
N ASP A 162 1.14 12.87 23.16
CA ASP A 162 0.79 13.90 24.15
C ASP A 162 1.20 15.32 23.69
N THR A 163 0.22 16.12 23.26
CA THR A 163 -0.01 17.50 23.76
C THR A 163 -1.33 18.06 23.21
N PRO A 164 -2.27 18.55 24.07
CA PRO A 164 -3.52 19.16 23.64
C PRO A 164 -3.32 20.61 23.12
N PRO A 165 -4.24 21.14 22.26
CA PRO A 165 -3.95 22.29 21.42
C PRO A 165 -4.07 23.63 22.16
N ALA A 166 -3.12 24.54 21.91
CA ALA A 166 -3.24 25.94 22.27
C ALA A 166 -4.18 26.67 21.30
N ALA A 167 -5.15 27.38 21.86
CA ALA A 167 -6.16 28.16 21.17
C ALA A 167 -5.60 29.31 20.31
N GLY A 168 -6.17 29.54 19.13
CA GLY A 168 -5.90 30.75 18.34
C GLY A 168 -6.56 30.78 16.96
N ARG A 169 -7.71 31.44 16.85
CA ARG A 169 -8.54 31.73 15.66
C ARG A 169 -7.79 32.07 14.35
N ALA A 170 -8.23 31.50 13.22
CA ALA A 170 -9.07 32.14 12.17
C ALA A 170 -8.99 31.39 10.82
N SER A 171 -10.14 31.11 10.20
CA SER A 171 -10.29 30.71 8.77
C SER A 171 -11.04 31.82 8.01
N PRO A 172 -11.16 31.83 6.67
CA PRO A 172 -10.46 31.07 5.62
C PRO A 172 -9.94 31.95 4.43
N VAL A 173 -8.95 31.46 3.68
CA VAL A 173 -8.80 31.74 2.23
C VAL A 173 -8.43 30.44 1.54
N ILE A 174 -9.18 30.11 0.50
CA ILE A 174 -9.12 28.86 -0.26
C ILE A 174 -8.12 29.04 -1.42
N SER A 175 -7.15 28.14 -1.55
CA SER A 175 -6.54 27.80 -2.84
C SER A 175 -6.13 26.33 -2.83
N GLU A 176 -6.64 25.61 -3.81
CA GLU A 176 -6.41 24.18 -4.06
C GLU A 176 -4.91 23.87 -4.24
N SER A 177 -4.59 22.58 -4.07
CA SER A 177 -3.28 21.92 -4.23
C SER A 177 -2.24 22.15 -3.15
N SER A 178 -2.46 21.53 -1.98
CA SER A 178 -1.48 20.76 -1.18
C SER A 178 -2.18 20.23 0.08
N PRO A 179 -1.93 18.99 0.53
CA PRO A 179 -2.57 18.45 1.72
C PRO A 179 -1.98 19.12 2.97
N VAL A 180 -2.85 19.64 3.83
CA VAL A 180 -2.54 20.04 5.21
C VAL A 180 -3.44 19.18 6.12
N PRO A 181 -3.17 19.11 7.43
CA PRO A 181 -2.43 18.05 8.09
C PRO A 181 -3.37 17.18 8.93
N ASP A 182 -4.43 16.62 8.34
CA ASP A 182 -5.39 15.80 9.08
C ASP A 182 -5.40 14.33 8.60
N GLY A 183 -4.43 13.90 7.80
CA GLY A 183 -4.23 12.48 7.51
C GLY A 183 -5.31 11.81 6.67
N PHE A 184 -6.19 12.56 5.99
CA PHE A 184 -7.17 11.98 5.08
C PHE A 184 -6.74 12.14 3.62
N VAL A 185 -6.41 11.01 2.99
CA VAL A 185 -6.58 10.86 1.54
C VAL A 185 -8.04 10.45 1.35
N ALA A 186 -8.76 11.10 0.45
CA ALA A 186 -10.10 10.64 0.07
C ALA A 186 -9.98 9.19 -0.44
N LEU A 187 -10.86 8.28 0.02
CA LEU A 187 -10.90 6.92 -0.52
C LEU A 187 -11.02 6.98 -2.05
N ASP A 188 -10.05 6.41 -2.76
CA ASP A 188 -10.07 6.35 -4.20
C ASP A 188 -10.93 5.16 -4.66
N GLY A 189 -11.97 5.41 -5.44
CA GLY A 189 -12.87 4.33 -5.88
C GLY A 189 -13.80 3.79 -4.79
N ALA A 190 -14.26 4.64 -3.87
CA ALA A 190 -15.33 4.29 -2.93
C ALA A 190 -16.61 3.81 -3.66
N ASN A 191 -17.18 2.68 -3.24
CA ASN A 191 -18.22 1.99 -4.01
C ASN A 191 -19.39 1.42 -3.20
N GLY A 192 -19.19 1.12 -1.92
CA GLY A 192 -20.24 0.62 -1.01
C GLY A 192 -20.28 1.50 0.24
N VAL A 193 -21.48 1.79 0.73
CA VAL A 193 -21.67 2.54 1.97
C VAL A 193 -22.89 2.03 2.72
N GLU A 194 -22.74 1.84 4.02
CA GLU A 194 -23.85 1.54 4.92
C GLU A 194 -23.80 2.41 6.17
N VAL A 195 -24.98 2.69 6.73
CA VAL A 195 -25.14 3.55 7.90
C VAL A 195 -25.63 2.73 9.09
N PHE A 196 -24.97 2.88 10.23
CA PHE A 196 -25.30 2.16 11.45
C PHE A 196 -25.20 3.02 12.69
N GLY A 197 -25.90 2.63 13.75
CA GLY A 197 -25.83 3.28 15.06
C GLY A 197 -24.90 2.51 15.99
N SER A 198 -24.10 3.23 16.78
CA SER A 198 -23.42 2.67 17.96
C SER A 198 -23.54 3.67 19.12
N GLY A 199 -24.24 3.25 20.18
CA GLY A 199 -24.67 4.15 21.26
C GLY A 199 -25.53 5.30 20.74
N ASP A 200 -25.17 6.53 21.12
CA ASP A 200 -25.85 7.77 20.69
C ASP A 200 -25.30 8.35 19.38
N ARG A 201 -24.40 7.63 18.70
CA ARG A 201 -23.68 8.11 17.52
C ARG A 201 -24.11 7.34 16.27
N THR A 202 -24.07 8.04 15.13
CA THR A 202 -24.36 7.46 13.82
C THR A 202 -23.07 7.42 13.02
N TYR A 203 -22.80 6.28 12.41
CA TYR A 203 -21.60 6.02 11.65
C TYR A 203 -21.95 5.57 10.23
N ALA A 204 -21.09 5.90 9.28
CA ALA A 204 -21.09 5.34 7.94
C ALA A 204 -19.84 4.46 7.79
N ILE A 205 -20.01 3.27 7.26
CA ILE A 205 -18.91 2.39 6.86
C ILE A 205 -18.85 2.38 5.33
N VAL A 206 -17.66 2.59 4.77
CA VAL A 206 -17.46 2.80 3.33
C VAL A 206 -16.37 1.85 2.83
N THR A 207 -16.65 1.09 1.78
CA THR A 207 -15.61 0.30 1.09
C THR A 207 -14.95 1.10 -0.02
N SER A 208 -13.65 0.86 -0.18
CA SER A 208 -12.85 1.39 -1.28
C SER A 208 -12.29 0.27 -2.13
N HIS A 209 -12.63 0.31 -3.42
CA HIS A 209 -12.15 -0.67 -4.38
C HIS A 209 -10.65 -0.51 -4.64
N ASN A 210 -10.16 0.72 -4.81
CA ASN A 210 -8.76 0.94 -5.17
C ASN A 210 -7.84 0.85 -3.95
N ASP A 211 -8.34 1.20 -2.76
CA ASP A 211 -7.57 1.15 -1.52
C ASP A 211 -7.63 -0.23 -0.83
N ASN A 212 -8.38 -1.20 -1.37
CA ASN A 212 -8.55 -2.55 -0.80
C ASN A 212 -8.90 -2.54 0.69
N GLY A 213 -9.89 -1.73 1.05
CA GLY A 213 -10.16 -1.47 2.46
C GLY A 213 -11.53 -0.88 2.75
N VAL A 214 -11.72 -0.62 4.03
CA VAL A 214 -12.93 -0.05 4.60
C VAL A 214 -12.58 1.11 5.50
N GLN A 215 -13.35 2.18 5.43
CA GLN A 215 -13.25 3.33 6.32
C GLN A 215 -14.55 3.50 7.10
N ILE A 216 -14.44 3.81 8.39
CA ILE A 216 -15.60 4.19 9.20
C ILE A 216 -15.54 5.70 9.47
N MET A 217 -16.66 6.37 9.21
CA MET A 217 -16.88 7.79 9.43
C MET A 217 -17.96 7.99 10.47
N ASP A 218 -17.71 8.88 11.41
CA ASP A 218 -18.77 9.45 12.21
C ASP A 218 -19.59 10.43 11.38
N VAL A 219 -20.89 10.19 11.30
CA VAL A 219 -21.84 11.00 10.56
C VAL A 219 -22.99 11.47 11.46
N THR A 220 -22.77 11.47 12.78
CA THR A 220 -23.74 11.91 13.79
C THR A 220 -24.16 13.36 13.53
N ASP A 221 -23.21 14.22 13.14
CA ASP A 221 -23.49 15.50 12.50
C ASP A 221 -23.33 15.34 10.97
N PRO A 222 -24.42 15.17 10.21
CA PRO A 222 -24.32 15.01 8.76
C PRO A 222 -23.77 16.26 8.06
N ALA A 223 -23.72 17.41 8.73
CA ALA A 223 -23.06 18.60 8.19
C ALA A 223 -21.54 18.59 8.37
N ASN A 224 -21.01 17.77 9.29
CA ASN A 224 -19.58 17.63 9.57
C ASN A 224 -19.22 16.15 9.81
N PRO A 225 -19.28 15.31 8.77
CA PRO A 225 -18.81 13.94 8.89
C PRO A 225 -17.30 13.94 9.21
N SER A 226 -16.90 13.10 10.15
CA SER A 226 -15.50 12.97 10.56
C SER A 226 -15.08 11.50 10.64
N PRO A 227 -14.00 11.10 9.98
CA PRO A 227 -13.44 9.73 10.08
C PRO A 227 -13.07 9.35 11.53
N VAL A 228 -13.24 8.06 11.86
CA VAL A 228 -13.01 7.50 13.21
C VAL A 228 -11.56 7.03 13.42
N GLN A 229 -10.67 7.37 12.49
CA GLN A 229 -9.20 7.33 12.61
C GLN A 229 -8.49 6.05 12.09
N GLN A 230 -9.20 4.96 11.75
CA GLN A 230 -8.56 3.75 11.19
C GLN A 230 -9.28 3.23 9.94
N GLU A 231 -8.54 3.13 8.83
CA GLU A 231 -8.95 2.31 7.70
C GLU A 231 -8.64 0.84 8.02
N VAL A 232 -9.63 -0.04 7.92
CA VAL A 232 -9.41 -1.48 7.89
C VAL A 232 -8.98 -1.84 6.48
N THR A 233 -7.69 -1.72 6.21
CA THR A 233 -7.07 -2.15 4.96
C THR A 233 -6.59 -3.60 5.05
N ASP A 234 -6.24 -4.19 3.92
CA ASP A 234 -5.72 -5.56 3.79
C ASP A 234 -4.31 -5.81 4.41
N GLY A 235 -3.87 -4.97 5.35
CA GLY A 235 -2.55 -4.98 5.97
C GLY A 235 -2.01 -6.39 6.30
N LEU A 236 -1.13 -6.86 5.41
CA LEU A 236 -0.18 -8.01 5.34
C LEU A 236 -0.18 -9.21 6.31
N LEU A 237 -0.98 -9.29 7.35
CA LEU A 237 -1.09 -10.53 8.14
C LEU A 237 -2.13 -11.50 7.56
N TRP A 238 -2.88 -11.09 6.54
CA TRP A 238 -3.98 -11.85 5.94
C TRP A 238 -4.10 -11.52 4.44
N SER A 239 -3.16 -12.03 3.64
CA SER A 239 -3.20 -11.85 2.18
C SER A 239 -4.56 -12.36 1.64
N TYR A 240 -5.21 -11.53 0.80
CA TYR A 240 -6.45 -11.79 0.05
C TYR A 240 -7.81 -11.52 0.73
N VAL A 241 -7.89 -11.03 1.97
CA VAL A 241 -9.20 -10.87 2.63
C VAL A 241 -10.00 -9.71 2.04
N LEU A 242 -9.50 -8.47 2.00
CA LEU A 242 -10.21 -7.26 1.53
C LEU A 242 -9.84 -6.81 0.11
N LEU A 243 -9.47 -7.74 -0.79
CA LEU A 243 -9.13 -7.36 -2.17
C LEU A 243 -10.36 -7.00 -2.99
N LEU A 244 -10.40 -5.78 -3.51
CA LEU A 244 -11.48 -5.26 -4.34
C LEU A 244 -12.86 -5.46 -3.68
N PRO A 245 -13.12 -4.86 -2.50
CA PRO A 245 -14.43 -4.93 -1.89
C PRO A 245 -15.47 -4.31 -2.81
N TYR A 246 -16.68 -4.85 -2.80
CA TYR A 246 -17.72 -4.45 -3.74
C TYR A 246 -19.02 -4.00 -3.06
N HIS A 247 -19.57 -4.82 -2.18
CA HIS A 247 -20.77 -4.50 -1.44
C HIS A 247 -20.60 -4.86 0.03
N MET A 248 -21.43 -4.26 0.87
CA MET A 248 -21.50 -4.60 2.28
C MET A 248 -22.93 -4.54 2.78
N ASP A 249 -23.17 -5.11 3.94
CA ASP A 249 -24.33 -4.83 4.74
C ASP A 249 -23.97 -4.89 6.23
N VAL A 250 -24.75 -4.22 7.08
CA VAL A 250 -24.53 -4.17 8.53
C VAL A 250 -25.61 -4.98 9.24
N PHE A 251 -25.21 -5.79 10.20
CA PHE A 251 -26.12 -6.62 10.98
C PHE A 251 -25.72 -6.68 12.45
N GLY A 252 -26.65 -7.17 13.27
CA GLY A 252 -26.51 -7.21 14.72
C GLY A 252 -27.56 -6.34 15.40
N GLY A 253 -27.35 -6.07 16.68
CA GLY A 253 -28.30 -5.35 17.51
C GLY A 253 -28.01 -5.51 19.00
N GLY A 254 -28.33 -4.48 19.79
CA GLY A 254 -27.98 -4.43 21.21
C GLY A 254 -26.50 -4.09 21.40
N ASP A 255 -25.75 -5.03 21.98
CA ASP A 255 -24.37 -4.80 22.42
C ASP A 255 -23.31 -5.10 21.36
N ARG A 256 -23.68 -5.65 20.19
CA ARG A 256 -22.73 -5.99 19.11
C ARG A 256 -23.27 -5.65 17.73
N THR A 257 -22.38 -5.12 16.89
CA THR A 257 -22.65 -4.70 15.51
C THR A 257 -21.54 -5.19 14.60
N TYR A 258 -21.90 -5.72 13.45
CA TYR A 258 -20.96 -6.32 12.50
C TYR A 258 -21.25 -5.83 11.08
N ALA A 259 -20.21 -5.74 10.25
CA ALA A 259 -20.36 -5.61 8.81
C ALA A 259 -20.05 -6.94 8.12
N VAL A 260 -20.89 -7.33 7.17
CA VAL A 260 -20.57 -8.35 6.18
C VAL A 260 -20.15 -7.65 4.88
N ILE A 261 -19.00 -8.01 4.32
CA ILE A 261 -18.44 -7.38 3.12
C ILE A 261 -18.17 -8.46 2.07
N THR A 262 -18.48 -8.17 0.81
CA THR A 262 -18.15 -9.03 -0.32
C THR A 262 -16.97 -8.45 -1.09
N THR A 263 -16.16 -9.34 -1.63
CA THR A 263 -15.00 -9.00 -2.46
C THR A 263 -15.08 -9.70 -3.82
N ILE A 264 -14.44 -9.10 -4.82
CA ILE A 264 -14.39 -9.68 -6.18
C ILE A 264 -13.38 -10.83 -6.24
N ILE A 265 -12.29 -10.75 -5.47
CA ILE A 265 -11.16 -11.70 -5.55
C ILE A 265 -10.91 -12.42 -4.20
N GLY A 266 -11.35 -11.84 -3.08
CA GLY A 266 -11.36 -12.50 -1.78
C GLY A 266 -12.53 -13.48 -1.66
N GLY A 267 -12.62 -14.20 -0.54
CA GLY A 267 -13.67 -15.19 -0.31
C GLY A 267 -15.10 -14.64 -0.43
N THR A 268 -16.10 -15.52 -0.33
CA THR A 268 -17.52 -15.17 -0.56
C THR A 268 -18.08 -14.07 0.35
N HIS A 269 -17.52 -13.88 1.54
CA HIS A 269 -17.94 -12.87 2.52
C HIS A 269 -16.87 -12.73 3.61
N ILE A 270 -16.70 -11.51 4.10
CA ILE A 270 -15.83 -11.10 5.19
C ILE A 270 -16.73 -10.55 6.28
N ILE A 271 -16.42 -10.82 7.54
CA ILE A 271 -17.17 -10.26 8.67
C ILE A 271 -16.22 -9.47 9.55
N ILE A 272 -16.56 -8.21 9.84
CA ILE A 272 -15.82 -7.31 10.72
C ILE A 272 -16.71 -6.95 11.91
N ASP A 273 -16.16 -7.02 13.12
CA ASP A 273 -16.77 -6.45 14.31
C ASP A 273 -16.56 -4.94 14.30
N ILE A 274 -17.66 -4.21 14.26
CA ILE A 274 -17.71 -2.74 14.24
C ILE A 274 -18.46 -2.20 15.47
N THR A 275 -18.58 -3.02 16.51
CA THR A 275 -19.23 -2.66 17.79
C THR A 275 -18.59 -1.42 18.39
N ASP A 276 -17.25 -1.37 18.37
CA ASP A 276 -16.45 -0.18 18.64
C ASP A 276 -15.83 0.32 17.33
N PRO A 277 -16.43 1.34 16.68
CA PRO A 277 -15.94 1.89 15.42
C PRO A 277 -14.50 2.39 15.44
N ALA A 278 -13.95 2.72 16.62
CA ALA A 278 -12.56 3.14 16.76
C ALA A 278 -11.58 1.96 16.86
N ASN A 279 -12.09 0.76 17.16
CA ASN A 279 -11.30 -0.46 17.37
C ASN A 279 -11.92 -1.66 16.64
N SER A 280 -12.32 -1.47 15.38
CA SER A 280 -12.94 -2.53 14.59
C SER A 280 -11.97 -3.69 14.32
N THR A 281 -12.47 -4.93 14.32
CA THR A 281 -11.64 -6.13 14.17
C THR A 281 -12.20 -7.13 13.17
N LEU A 282 -11.33 -7.80 12.42
CA LEU A 282 -11.73 -8.90 11.53
C LEU A 282 -12.23 -10.10 12.37
N VAL A 283 -13.43 -10.59 12.07
CA VAL A 283 -14.06 -11.73 12.73
C VAL A 283 -14.03 -12.99 11.88
N TRP A 284 -14.23 -12.85 10.56
CA TRP A 284 -14.19 -13.96 9.62
C TRP A 284 -13.62 -13.54 8.26
N PRO A 285 -12.75 -14.34 7.63
CA PRO A 285 -12.21 -15.63 8.09
C PRO A 285 -11.18 -15.50 9.23
N VAL A 286 -11.08 -16.52 10.09
CA VAL A 286 -10.17 -16.54 11.28
C VAL A 286 -8.78 -17.09 10.93
N ASP A 287 -8.58 -17.70 9.75
CA ASP A 287 -7.29 -18.14 9.20
C ASP A 287 -7.32 -18.25 7.66
N SER A 288 -6.16 -18.41 7.02
CA SER A 288 -6.07 -18.68 5.57
C SER A 288 -6.53 -20.09 5.17
N ALA A 289 -6.93 -20.95 6.13
CA ALA A 289 -7.37 -22.32 5.88
C ALA A 289 -8.90 -22.42 5.75
N SER A 290 -9.62 -21.48 6.34
CA SER A 290 -11.05 -21.20 6.12
C SER A 290 -11.28 -20.37 4.85
N TYR A 291 -10.20 -19.82 4.27
CA TYR A 291 -10.16 -19.26 2.94
C TYR A 291 -10.09 -20.38 1.89
N GLU A 292 -10.99 -20.36 0.91
CA GLU A 292 -10.99 -21.26 -0.26
C GLU A 292 -10.40 -20.49 -1.47
N PRO A 293 -9.07 -20.36 -1.60
CA PRO A 293 -8.47 -19.70 -2.77
C PRO A 293 -8.82 -20.45 -4.06
N GLY A 294 -9.37 -19.74 -5.04
CA GLY A 294 -9.41 -20.21 -6.43
C GLY A 294 -10.74 -20.77 -6.94
N GLN A 295 -11.86 -20.61 -6.24
CA GLN A 295 -13.18 -20.94 -6.79
C GLN A 295 -13.84 -19.79 -7.57
N GLY A 296 -13.15 -18.65 -7.77
CA GLY A 296 -13.62 -17.58 -8.66
C GLY A 296 -14.95 -16.96 -8.23
N PHE A 297 -15.16 -16.75 -6.94
CA PHE A 297 -16.38 -16.15 -6.43
C PHE A 297 -16.35 -14.62 -6.60
N ILE A 298 -16.72 -14.13 -7.78
CA ILE A 298 -16.97 -12.69 -7.97
C ILE A 298 -18.29 -12.37 -7.27
N THR A 299 -18.25 -12.15 -5.95
CA THR A 299 -19.43 -11.86 -5.14
C THR A 299 -19.69 -10.37 -5.17
N LEU A 300 -20.84 -9.99 -5.70
CA LEU A 300 -21.17 -8.60 -5.99
C LEU A 300 -22.19 -7.99 -5.03
N PHE A 301 -22.93 -8.82 -4.31
CA PHE A 301 -23.98 -8.32 -3.42
C PHE A 301 -23.99 -9.14 -2.14
N ALA A 302 -24.14 -8.44 -1.03
CA ALA A 302 -24.52 -8.99 0.26
C ALA A 302 -25.72 -8.19 0.77
N ASP A 303 -26.67 -8.90 1.35
CA ASP A 303 -27.82 -8.37 2.08
C ASP A 303 -28.07 -9.30 3.26
N VAL A 304 -28.52 -8.79 4.38
CA VAL A 304 -28.73 -9.55 5.61
C VAL A 304 -30.21 -9.59 5.96
N PHE A 305 -30.68 -10.78 6.31
CA PHE A 305 -32.06 -10.96 6.75
C PHE A 305 -32.15 -11.88 7.96
N GLU A 306 -33.21 -11.70 8.73
CA GLU A 306 -33.51 -12.54 9.88
C GLU A 306 -34.61 -13.56 9.52
N SER A 307 -34.47 -14.78 10.04
CA SER A 307 -35.51 -15.80 9.96
C SER A 307 -35.55 -16.60 11.25
N GLY A 308 -36.55 -16.33 12.09
CA GLY A 308 -36.60 -16.84 13.46
C GLY A 308 -35.55 -16.14 14.32
N ASP A 309 -34.83 -16.91 15.14
CA ASP A 309 -33.76 -16.39 16.02
C ASP A 309 -32.38 -16.41 15.35
N ARG A 310 -32.32 -16.44 14.01
CA ARG A 310 -31.09 -16.58 13.23
C ARG A 310 -30.97 -15.47 12.19
N THR A 311 -29.74 -15.03 11.99
CA THR A 311 -29.35 -14.02 11.01
C THR A 311 -28.62 -14.70 9.85
N TYR A 312 -28.98 -14.31 8.63
CA TYR A 312 -28.47 -14.92 7.41
C TYR A 312 -27.95 -13.84 6.45
N ALA A 313 -26.79 -14.08 5.83
CA ALA A 313 -26.32 -13.30 4.70
C ALA A 313 -26.76 -13.97 3.40
N LEU A 314 -27.46 -13.20 2.55
CA LEU A 314 -27.70 -13.53 1.16
C LEU A 314 -26.55 -12.96 0.33
N THR A 315 -25.77 -13.82 -0.32
CA THR A 315 -24.68 -13.39 -1.20
C THR A 315 -24.95 -13.78 -2.64
N ALA A 316 -24.68 -12.88 -3.59
CA ALA A 316 -24.84 -13.16 -5.02
C ALA A 316 -23.52 -13.04 -5.77
N SER A 317 -23.16 -14.09 -6.51
CA SER A 317 -21.93 -14.18 -7.29
C SER A 317 -22.21 -14.33 -8.79
N LEU A 318 -21.40 -13.69 -9.63
CA LEU A 318 -21.49 -13.80 -11.09
C LEU A 318 -21.23 -15.21 -11.60
N LEU A 319 -20.41 -15.99 -10.89
CA LEU A 319 -19.93 -17.29 -11.37
C LEU A 319 -20.64 -18.46 -10.71
N THR A 320 -21.17 -18.27 -9.50
CA THR A 320 -21.70 -19.38 -8.69
C THR A 320 -23.12 -19.17 -8.21
N GLY A 321 -23.77 -18.09 -8.64
CA GLY A 321 -25.15 -17.77 -8.29
C GLY A 321 -25.31 -17.28 -6.86
N THR A 322 -26.53 -17.39 -6.35
CA THR A 322 -26.94 -16.92 -5.02
C THR A 322 -26.71 -17.98 -3.96
N ARG A 323 -26.24 -17.56 -2.78
CA ARG A 323 -26.01 -18.40 -1.60
C ARG A 323 -26.63 -17.76 -0.37
N ILE A 324 -27.06 -18.61 0.55
CA ILE A 324 -27.50 -18.20 1.90
C ILE A 324 -26.47 -18.74 2.87
N VAL A 325 -25.95 -17.86 3.71
CA VAL A 325 -24.95 -18.18 4.72
C VAL A 325 -25.56 -17.85 6.07
N ASP A 326 -25.60 -18.83 6.95
CA ASP A 326 -25.95 -18.64 8.35
C ASP A 326 -24.80 -17.91 9.04
N ILE A 327 -25.09 -16.70 9.53
CA ILE A 327 -24.13 -15.82 10.20
C ILE A 327 -24.56 -15.53 11.64
N ALA A 328 -25.44 -16.37 12.21
CA ALA A 328 -25.87 -16.25 13.60
C ALA A 328 -24.70 -16.41 14.59
N ASP A 329 -23.66 -17.16 14.20
CA ASP A 329 -22.34 -17.13 14.81
C ASP A 329 -21.34 -16.49 13.82
N PRO A 330 -21.06 -15.18 13.95
CA PRO A 330 -20.16 -14.45 13.05
C PRO A 330 -18.75 -15.04 12.96
N SER A 331 -18.31 -15.78 13.99
CA SER A 331 -16.98 -16.40 14.03
C SER A 331 -16.90 -17.75 13.32
N ASN A 332 -18.04 -18.29 12.91
CA ASN A 332 -18.15 -19.59 12.24
C ASN A 332 -19.37 -19.65 11.30
N PRO A 333 -19.40 -18.83 10.22
CA PRO A 333 -20.50 -18.80 9.28
C PRO A 333 -20.58 -20.10 8.48
N ALA A 334 -21.81 -20.54 8.17
CA ALA A 334 -22.06 -21.83 7.52
C ALA A 334 -23.03 -21.71 6.33
N LEU A 335 -22.73 -22.39 5.22
CA LEU A 335 -23.64 -22.46 4.07
C LEU A 335 -24.90 -23.28 4.43
N VAL A 336 -26.08 -22.79 4.02
CA VAL A 336 -27.39 -23.43 4.24
C VAL A 336 -27.88 -24.18 3.01
#